data_AF-A0A336KJC5-F1
#
_entry.id   AF-A0A336KJC5-F1
#
_cell.length_a   1.000
_cell.length_b   1.000
_cell.length_c   1.000
_cell.angle_alpha   90.00
_cell.angle_beta   90.00
_cell.angle_gamma   90.00
#
_symmetry.space_group_name_H-M   'P 1'
#
loop_
_entity.id
_entity.type
_entity.pdbx_description
1 polymer ?
#
loop_
_entity_poly.entity_id
_entity_poly.type
_entity_poly.pdbx_seq_one_letter_code
_entity_poly.pdbx_strand_id
1 'polypeptide(L)'
;MDQTRELDVALYYVQKSKKIQHNAFNENEDGSENKEKKNLIKSTSIKAKPRRKCSVKPFFKFLLRVGVIVAIGGMFYWTFDVSKTMVYSFWERPDSFTVDTLNLHWNTTFPGITVCQVFNGERNWELSEKYYGEDRDKRLDDFIIDITYFSGTCYSCELCQQDLECPKNFSELLSKFRSVCSNMITNCTWNGIEFDCCKMFLPLETEFGTCYTINSINTKPSASRVLVSNRKTGPGRLEFALLEDVQIFIHPSNEVPHAFQDRELKQTVLWGSKKEIILKTDDIIDPEKSSVSCFKPKGKHINLFPTGFNLYEAYTASTCAIACHIQAQIYYCNCTHHFMPHSVDSKCIYLMSQQQIKVLYYIA
;
A
#
# COMPACT_ATOMS: atom_id res chain seq x y z
N MET A 1 44.56 -8.33 -14.37
CA MET A 1 43.73 -8.09 -15.57
C MET A 1 42.46 -8.92 -15.38
N ASP A 2 41.70 -8.64 -14.33
CA ASP A 2 40.80 -7.49 -14.16
C ASP A 2 39.53 -7.68 -15.01
N GLN A 3 38.63 -8.51 -14.47
CA GLN A 3 37.23 -8.61 -14.84
C GLN A 3 36.45 -8.21 -13.59
N THR A 4 36.21 -6.91 -13.45
CA THR A 4 35.23 -6.34 -12.54
C THR A 4 33.86 -6.95 -12.86
N ARG A 5 33.42 -7.90 -12.04
CA ARG A 5 32.05 -8.43 -12.06
C ARG A 5 31.16 -7.38 -11.38
N GLU A 6 30.77 -6.39 -12.16
CA GLU A 6 29.77 -5.39 -11.77
C GLU A 6 28.37 -5.94 -12.01
N LEU A 7 27.44 -5.56 -11.13
CA LEU A 7 26.03 -5.95 -11.20
C LEU A 7 25.23 -4.85 -11.86
N ASP A 8 24.22 -5.20 -12.63
CA ASP A 8 23.26 -4.22 -13.14
C ASP A 8 21.91 -4.52 -12.49
N VAL A 9 21.47 -3.70 -11.55
CA VAL A 9 20.04 -3.62 -11.24
C VAL A 9 19.44 -2.61 -12.19
N ALA A 10 18.53 -3.03 -13.07
CA ALA A 10 17.86 -2.14 -14.00
C ALA A 10 16.37 -2.07 -13.65
N LEU A 11 15.92 -0.89 -13.21
CA LEU A 11 14.52 -0.62 -12.93
C LEU A 11 13.90 0.08 -14.15
N TYR A 12 12.95 -0.56 -14.81
CA TYR A 12 12.28 -0.04 -15.99
C TYR A 12 10.86 0.38 -15.67
N TYR A 13 10.45 1.57 -16.09
CA TYR A 13 9.05 1.95 -16.06
C TYR A 13 8.34 1.48 -17.34
N VAL A 14 7.22 0.76 -17.23
CA VAL A 14 6.41 0.38 -18.41
C VAL A 14 4.94 0.72 -18.19
N GLN A 15 4.47 1.74 -18.89
CA GLN A 15 3.05 2.04 -19.02
C GLN A 15 2.48 1.35 -20.28
N LYS A 16 1.69 0.29 -20.09
CA LYS A 16 1.02 -0.42 -21.20
C LYS A 16 -0.43 0.05 -21.30
N SER A 17 -0.77 0.84 -22.32
CA SER A 17 -2.16 1.22 -22.63
C SER A 17 -2.90 0.00 -23.18
N LYS A 18 -3.89 -0.55 -22.46
CA LYS A 18 -4.81 -1.56 -23.02
C LYS A 18 -5.98 -0.86 -23.71
N LYS A 19 -6.15 -1.16 -25.01
CA LYS A 19 -7.29 -0.74 -25.84
C LYS A 19 -8.50 -1.61 -25.47
N ILE A 20 -9.62 -0.98 -25.10
CA ILE A 20 -10.89 -1.65 -24.79
C ILE A 20 -11.54 -2.13 -26.09
N GLN A 21 -12.01 -3.38 -26.13
CA GLN A 21 -13.02 -3.84 -27.10
C GLN A 21 -14.40 -3.73 -26.43
N HIS A 22 -15.25 -2.89 -27.00
CA HIS A 22 -16.68 -2.82 -26.72
C HIS A 22 -17.35 -4.12 -27.17
N ASN A 23 -18.15 -4.74 -26.31
CA ASN A 23 -19.26 -5.59 -26.73
C ASN A 23 -20.56 -4.96 -26.22
N ALA A 24 -21.26 -4.33 -27.15
CA ALA A 24 -22.71 -4.11 -27.09
C ALA A 24 -23.38 -5.34 -27.71
N PHE A 25 -24.53 -5.76 -27.16
CA PHE A 25 -25.63 -6.56 -27.73
C PHE A 25 -26.40 -7.19 -26.54
N ASN A 26 -27.71 -7.32 -26.48
CA ASN A 26 -28.85 -6.77 -27.20
C ASN A 26 -30.08 -7.16 -26.36
N GLU A 27 -31.12 -6.33 -26.39
CA GLU A 27 -32.48 -6.72 -26.01
C GLU A 27 -32.97 -7.83 -26.96
N ASN A 28 -33.76 -8.78 -26.45
CA ASN A 28 -34.68 -9.56 -27.25
C ASN A 28 -35.94 -9.84 -26.42
N GLU A 29 -37.05 -9.24 -26.88
CA GLU A 29 -38.41 -9.74 -26.72
C GLU A 29 -38.52 -11.11 -27.40
N ASP A 30 -39.29 -12.03 -26.82
CA ASP A 30 -39.78 -13.20 -27.54
C ASP A 30 -41.25 -13.43 -27.21
N GLY A 31 -42.10 -13.13 -28.19
CA GLY A 31 -43.48 -13.60 -28.28
C GLY A 31 -43.50 -14.93 -29.04
N SER A 32 -44.18 -15.93 -28.49
CA SER A 32 -44.47 -17.19 -29.17
C SER A 32 -45.97 -17.44 -29.17
N GLU A 33 -46.59 -17.12 -30.30
CA GLU A 33 -47.91 -17.57 -30.73
C GLU A 33 -47.76 -18.96 -31.38
N ASN A 34 -48.58 -19.95 -31.00
CA ASN A 34 -48.73 -21.17 -31.79
C ASN A 34 -50.19 -21.60 -31.93
N LYS A 35 -50.61 -21.59 -33.20
CA LYS A 35 -51.74 -22.23 -33.89
C LYS A 35 -51.87 -23.72 -33.52
N GLU A 36 -52.94 -24.48 -33.73
CA GLU A 36 -54.28 -24.37 -34.34
C GLU A 36 -54.87 -25.78 -34.12
N LYS A 37 -56.10 -25.92 -33.62
CA LYS A 37 -56.90 -27.15 -33.85
C LYS A 37 -58.37 -26.80 -34.07
N LYS A 38 -58.83 -27.25 -35.25
CA LYS A 38 -60.12 -26.99 -35.88
C LYS A 38 -61.25 -27.83 -35.29
N ASN A 39 -62.42 -27.19 -35.29
CA ASN A 39 -63.76 -27.69 -35.63
C ASN A 39 -64.40 -28.82 -34.81
N LEU A 40 -65.48 -28.46 -34.11
CA LEU A 40 -66.75 -29.17 -34.29
C LEU A 40 -67.93 -28.21 -34.08
N ILE A 41 -68.65 -27.94 -35.17
CA ILE A 41 -69.91 -27.19 -35.20
C ILE A 41 -71.02 -28.17 -34.81
N LYS A 42 -71.77 -27.88 -33.74
CA LYS A 42 -73.15 -28.35 -33.59
C LYS A 42 -74.05 -27.15 -33.31
N SER A 43 -74.98 -26.97 -34.24
CA SER A 43 -76.05 -25.98 -34.26
C SER A 43 -77.01 -26.18 -33.10
N THR A 44 -77.19 -25.15 -32.28
CA THR A 44 -78.44 -24.96 -31.53
C THR A 44 -78.80 -23.48 -31.58
N SER A 45 -79.99 -23.23 -32.14
CA SER A 45 -80.57 -21.91 -32.33
C SER A 45 -80.78 -21.19 -30.99
N ILE A 46 -80.21 -19.99 -30.85
CA ILE A 46 -80.63 -19.06 -29.81
C ILE A 46 -80.97 -17.73 -30.48
N LYS A 47 -82.24 -17.36 -30.33
CA LYS A 47 -82.92 -16.19 -30.89
C LYS A 47 -82.13 -14.90 -30.66
N ALA A 48 -82.06 -14.09 -31.71
CA ALA A 48 -81.63 -12.69 -31.65
C ALA A 48 -82.44 -11.92 -30.60
N LYS A 49 -81.74 -11.27 -29.67
CA LYS A 49 -82.28 -10.23 -28.78
C LYS A 49 -81.53 -8.92 -29.07
N PRO A 50 -82.21 -7.77 -29.01
CA PRO A 50 -81.78 -6.56 -29.70
C PRO A 50 -80.59 -5.89 -29.02
N ARG A 51 -79.79 -5.16 -29.81
CA ARG A 51 -78.75 -4.23 -29.37
C ARG A 51 -79.29 -3.32 -28.26
N ARG A 52 -78.90 -3.59 -27.01
CA ARG A 52 -79.01 -2.61 -25.92
C ARG A 52 -77.68 -1.88 -25.84
N LYS A 53 -77.73 -0.54 -25.93
CA LYS A 53 -76.64 0.36 -25.56
C LYS A 53 -76.07 -0.11 -24.21
N CYS A 54 -74.78 -0.44 -24.16
CA CYS A 54 -74.06 -0.67 -22.92
C CYS A 54 -73.94 0.65 -22.16
N SER A 55 -74.99 0.99 -21.40
CA SER A 55 -74.83 1.88 -20.26
C SER A 55 -73.88 1.17 -19.30
N VAL A 56 -72.66 1.67 -19.16
CA VAL A 56 -71.63 1.14 -18.27
C VAL A 56 -72.25 1.02 -16.88
N LYS A 57 -72.52 -0.21 -16.45
CA LYS A 57 -73.15 -0.51 -15.16
C LYS A 57 -72.37 0.21 -14.05
N PRO A 58 -73.04 0.79 -13.03
CA PRO A 58 -72.38 1.50 -11.92
C PRO A 58 -71.30 0.66 -11.23
N PHE A 59 -71.43 -0.66 -11.27
CA PHE A 59 -70.45 -1.64 -10.79
C PHE A 59 -69.09 -1.58 -11.52
N PHE A 60 -69.07 -1.36 -12.84
CA PHE A 60 -67.81 -1.25 -13.59
C PHE A 60 -67.10 0.08 -13.32
N LYS A 61 -67.85 1.17 -13.12
CA LYS A 61 -67.28 2.45 -12.66
C LYS A 61 -66.71 2.35 -11.24
N PHE A 62 -67.32 1.54 -10.37
CA PHE A 62 -66.82 1.27 -9.02
C PHE A 62 -65.50 0.48 -9.05
N LEU A 63 -65.43 -0.61 -9.83
CA LEU A 63 -64.20 -1.38 -10.00
C LEU A 63 -63.06 -0.55 -10.62
N LEU A 64 -63.38 0.31 -11.59
CA LEU A 64 -62.38 1.22 -12.18
C LEU A 64 -61.85 2.21 -11.14
N ARG A 65 -62.71 2.78 -10.28
CA ARG A 65 -62.31 3.70 -9.20
C ARG A 65 -61.44 3.01 -8.15
N VAL A 66 -61.77 1.77 -7.78
CA VAL A 66 -60.95 0.98 -6.85
C VAL A 66 -59.59 0.64 -7.47
N GLY A 67 -59.56 0.24 -8.74
CA GLY A 67 -58.32 -0.01 -9.48
C GLY A 67 -57.41 1.22 -9.55
N VAL A 68 -57.98 2.42 -9.76
CA VAL A 68 -57.23 3.68 -9.75
C VAL A 68 -56.66 3.99 -8.37
N ILE A 69 -57.41 3.76 -7.28
CA ILE A 69 -56.92 4.00 -5.91
C ILE A 69 -55.76 3.05 -5.55
N VAL A 70 -55.86 1.77 -5.91
CA VAL A 70 -54.79 0.79 -5.68
C VAL A 70 -53.55 1.14 -6.50
N ALA A 71 -53.72 1.57 -7.75
CA ALA A 71 -52.61 2.01 -8.59
C ALA A 71 -51.90 3.25 -7.99
N ILE A 72 -52.66 4.24 -7.52
CA ILE A 72 -52.11 5.43 -6.85
C ILE A 72 -51.38 5.05 -5.56
N GLY A 73 -51.97 4.19 -4.73
CA GLY A 73 -51.33 3.69 -3.50
C GLY A 73 -50.03 2.93 -3.78
N GLY A 74 -50.02 2.10 -4.84
CA GLY A 74 -48.82 1.41 -5.31
C GLY A 74 -47.72 2.37 -5.77
N MET A 75 -48.08 3.45 -6.49
CA MET A 75 -47.12 4.47 -6.92
C MET A 75 -46.50 5.22 -5.75
N PHE A 76 -47.29 5.61 -4.73
CA PHE A 76 -46.75 6.29 -3.54
C PHE A 76 -45.84 5.40 -2.70
N TYR A 77 -46.15 4.11 -2.58
CA TYR A 77 -45.27 3.17 -1.88
C TYR A 77 -43.94 3.00 -2.62
N TRP A 78 -43.99 2.86 -3.95
CA TRP A 78 -42.78 2.75 -4.79
C TRP A 78 -41.90 4.00 -4.72
N THR A 79 -42.48 5.19 -4.81
CA THR A 79 -41.70 6.43 -4.71
C THR A 79 -41.07 6.59 -3.34
N PHE A 80 -41.76 6.20 -2.26
CA PHE A 80 -41.18 6.21 -0.91
C PHE A 80 -40.00 5.25 -0.79
N ASP A 81 -40.12 4.03 -1.31
CA ASP A 81 -39.05 3.02 -1.23
C ASP A 81 -37.82 3.40 -2.08
N VAL A 82 -38.03 3.91 -3.29
CA VAL A 82 -36.95 4.43 -4.14
C VAL A 82 -36.28 5.63 -3.49
N SER A 83 -37.06 6.56 -2.93
CA SER A 83 -36.50 7.73 -2.24
C SER A 83 -35.68 7.32 -1.03
N LYS A 84 -36.17 6.36 -0.23
CA LYS A 84 -35.43 5.80 0.90
C LYS A 84 -34.11 5.16 0.45
N THR A 85 -34.14 4.41 -0.64
CA THR A 85 -32.95 3.74 -1.21
C THR A 85 -31.94 4.73 -1.77
N MET A 86 -32.41 5.78 -2.45
CA MET A 86 -31.56 6.85 -2.97
C MET A 86 -30.91 7.65 -1.85
N VAL A 87 -31.67 8.00 -0.80
CA VAL A 87 -31.14 8.64 0.40
C VAL A 87 -30.10 7.73 1.07
N TYR A 88 -30.42 6.45 1.29
CA TYR A 88 -29.47 5.50 1.87
C TYR A 88 -28.17 5.39 1.06
N SER A 89 -28.27 5.31 -0.27
CA SER A 89 -27.10 5.23 -1.14
C SER A 89 -26.26 6.51 -1.09
N PHE A 90 -26.90 7.69 -1.01
CA PHE A 90 -26.22 8.97 -0.88
C PHE A 90 -25.45 9.09 0.45
N TRP A 91 -26.02 8.62 1.55
CA TRP A 91 -25.36 8.68 2.87
C TRP A 91 -24.24 7.66 3.05
N GLU A 92 -24.37 6.47 2.45
CA GLU A 92 -23.42 5.37 2.66
C GLU A 92 -22.34 5.28 1.57
N ARG A 93 -22.58 5.84 0.37
CA ARG A 93 -21.65 5.77 -0.78
C ARG A 93 -21.59 7.08 -1.58
N PRO A 94 -21.07 8.18 -0.99
CA PRO A 94 -20.93 9.46 -1.68
C PRO A 94 -19.80 9.47 -2.72
N ASP A 95 -18.83 8.56 -2.64
CA ASP A 95 -17.61 8.63 -3.45
C ASP A 95 -17.70 7.78 -4.72
N SER A 96 -17.23 8.34 -5.84
CA SER A 96 -17.08 7.64 -7.12
C SER A 96 -15.65 7.70 -7.61
N PHE A 97 -15.03 6.55 -7.82
CA PHE A 97 -13.69 6.45 -8.40
C PHE A 97 -13.79 6.31 -9.92
N THR A 98 -13.05 7.13 -10.65
CA THR A 98 -12.92 7.01 -12.11
C THR A 98 -11.46 6.77 -12.47
N VAL A 99 -11.23 5.87 -13.42
CA VAL A 99 -9.89 5.58 -13.92
C VAL A 99 -9.67 6.42 -15.17
N ASP A 100 -8.79 7.42 -15.08
CA ASP A 100 -8.35 8.15 -16.26
C ASP A 100 -7.08 7.51 -16.83
N THR A 101 -7.16 7.09 -18.10
CA THR A 101 -6.03 6.51 -18.85
C THR A 101 -5.52 7.44 -19.95
N LEU A 102 -6.12 8.62 -20.12
CA LEU A 102 -5.89 9.55 -21.23
C LEU A 102 -5.01 10.74 -20.85
N ASN A 103 -4.15 10.59 -19.85
CA ASN A 103 -3.21 11.63 -19.43
C ASN A 103 -2.10 11.85 -20.47
N LEU A 104 -2.34 12.79 -21.38
CA LEU A 104 -1.38 13.25 -22.40
C LEU A 104 -0.19 14.03 -21.78
N HIS A 105 -0.39 14.61 -20.60
CA HIS A 105 0.58 15.40 -19.84
C HIS A 105 0.79 14.78 -18.45
N TRP A 106 1.55 13.69 -18.39
CA TRP A 106 1.94 13.08 -17.13
C TRP A 106 3.37 13.49 -16.77
N ASN A 107 3.55 13.82 -15.49
CA ASN A 107 4.84 14.10 -14.87
C ASN A 107 4.85 13.36 -13.54
N THR A 108 5.28 12.10 -13.58
CA THR A 108 5.18 11.19 -12.44
C THR A 108 6.54 11.05 -11.79
N THR A 109 6.57 11.27 -10.49
CA THR A 109 7.77 11.07 -9.67
C THR A 109 8.14 9.59 -9.68
N PHE A 110 9.41 9.29 -9.91
CA PHE A 110 9.91 7.92 -9.79
C PHE A 110 9.70 7.43 -8.33
N PRO A 111 9.45 6.15 -8.07
CA PRO A 111 9.34 5.69 -6.69
C PRO A 111 10.66 5.87 -5.92
N GLY A 112 10.57 5.90 -4.60
CA GLY A 112 11.71 5.77 -3.72
C GLY A 112 12.23 4.34 -3.75
N ILE A 113 13.55 4.20 -3.90
CA ILE A 113 14.23 2.90 -3.86
C ILE A 113 15.16 2.90 -2.67
N THR A 114 14.89 2.04 -1.70
CA THR A 114 15.74 1.87 -0.51
C THR A 114 16.54 0.57 -0.62
N VAL A 115 17.84 0.67 -0.37
CA VAL A 115 18.79 -0.45 -0.34
C VAL A 115 19.25 -0.66 1.10
N CYS A 116 18.91 -1.81 1.66
CA CYS A 116 19.32 -2.23 3.01
C CYS A 116 20.30 -3.41 2.92
N GLN A 117 21.34 -3.39 3.74
CA GLN A 117 22.30 -4.49 3.81
C GLN A 117 21.64 -5.73 4.43
N VAL A 118 21.92 -6.91 3.86
CA VAL A 118 21.58 -8.20 4.49
C VAL A 118 22.83 -8.86 5.08
N PHE A 119 22.63 -9.85 5.94
CA PHE A 119 23.72 -10.57 6.58
C PHE A 119 24.63 -11.26 5.54
N ASN A 120 25.94 -11.05 5.67
CA ASN A 120 26.99 -11.72 4.91
C ASN A 120 27.95 -12.45 5.86
N GLY A 121 27.95 -13.79 5.84
CA GLY A 121 28.73 -14.59 6.79
C GLY A 121 30.25 -14.39 6.69
N GLU A 122 30.80 -14.28 5.49
CA GLU A 122 32.24 -14.13 5.25
C GLU A 122 32.75 -12.78 5.80
N ARG A 123 32.06 -11.69 5.42
CA ARG A 123 32.40 -10.36 5.92
C ARG A 123 32.27 -10.26 7.43
N ASN A 124 31.20 -10.80 8.01
CA ASN A 124 31.02 -10.73 9.47
C ASN A 124 32.08 -11.54 10.20
N TRP A 125 32.50 -12.69 9.67
CA TRP A 125 33.60 -13.48 10.22
C TRP A 125 34.91 -12.68 10.24
N GLU A 126 35.28 -12.07 9.11
CA GLU A 126 36.49 -11.25 9.00
C GLU A 126 36.47 -10.04 9.96
N LEU A 127 35.32 -9.38 10.10
CA LEU A 127 35.17 -8.25 11.01
C LEU A 127 35.25 -8.69 12.47
N SER A 128 34.63 -9.81 12.83
CA SER A 128 34.74 -10.36 14.17
C SER A 128 36.18 -10.74 14.52
N GLU A 129 36.92 -11.34 13.61
CA GLU A 129 38.34 -11.66 13.78
C GLU A 129 39.19 -10.40 13.95
N LYS A 130 38.93 -9.37 13.13
CA LYS A 130 39.64 -8.09 13.20
C LYS A 130 39.41 -7.34 14.52
N TYR A 131 38.19 -7.36 15.07
CA TYR A 131 37.83 -6.55 16.25
C TYR A 131 37.92 -7.31 17.57
N TYR A 132 37.70 -8.62 17.58
CA TYR A 132 37.68 -9.45 18.80
C TYR A 132 38.79 -10.51 18.83
N GLY A 133 39.56 -10.66 17.75
CA GLY A 133 40.67 -11.62 17.65
C GLY A 133 40.24 -12.99 17.12
N GLU A 134 41.24 -13.79 16.73
CA GLU A 134 41.07 -15.18 16.30
C GLU A 134 40.64 -16.10 17.46
N ASP A 135 41.15 -15.86 18.68
CA ASP A 135 40.92 -16.68 19.87
C ASP A 135 39.58 -16.41 20.59
N ARG A 136 38.68 -15.63 19.97
CA ARG A 136 37.38 -15.26 20.56
C ARG A 136 36.45 -16.47 20.69
N ASP A 137 35.49 -16.36 21.60
CA ASP A 137 34.38 -17.32 21.66
C ASP A 137 33.46 -17.15 20.45
N LYS A 138 33.30 -18.20 19.64
CA LYS A 138 32.45 -18.18 18.43
C LYS A 138 30.98 -17.91 18.74
N ARG A 139 30.51 -18.16 19.97
CA ARG A 139 29.15 -17.81 20.41
C ARG A 139 28.93 -16.29 20.43
N LEU A 140 30.00 -15.50 20.51
CA LEU A 140 29.94 -14.05 20.38
C LEU A 140 29.54 -13.63 18.97
N ASP A 141 29.93 -14.38 17.94
CA ASP A 141 29.58 -14.06 16.56
C ASP A 141 28.06 -14.16 16.35
N ASP A 142 27.40 -15.16 16.93
CA ASP A 142 25.94 -15.28 16.87
C ASP A 142 25.25 -14.07 17.51
N PHE A 143 25.77 -13.60 18.65
CA PHE A 143 25.28 -12.37 19.31
C PHE A 143 25.47 -11.14 18.45
N ILE A 144 26.66 -10.96 17.88
CA ILE A 144 26.95 -9.84 17.01
C ILE A 144 26.01 -9.85 15.81
N ILE A 145 25.76 -11.00 15.20
CA ILE A 145 24.87 -11.14 14.04
C ILE A 145 23.43 -10.79 14.41
N ASP A 146 22.90 -11.32 15.51
CA ASP A 146 21.53 -11.07 15.95
C ASP A 146 21.28 -9.58 16.27
N ILE A 147 22.28 -8.89 16.84
CA ILE A 147 22.17 -7.45 17.12
C ILE A 147 22.37 -6.62 15.85
N THR A 148 23.37 -6.95 15.03
CA THR A 148 23.71 -6.15 13.85
C THR A 148 22.70 -6.31 12.73
N TYR A 149 22.04 -7.46 12.56
CA TYR A 149 21.02 -7.71 11.54
C TYR A 149 19.66 -8.08 12.18
N PHE A 150 19.33 -7.40 13.27
CA PHE A 150 18.13 -7.65 14.06
C PHE A 150 16.84 -7.74 13.21
N SER A 151 16.16 -8.88 13.33
CA SER A 151 14.91 -9.18 12.61
C SER A 151 13.67 -9.22 13.51
N GLY A 152 13.78 -8.76 14.76
CA GLY A 152 12.71 -8.80 15.76
C GLY A 152 12.91 -9.82 16.88
N THR A 153 13.86 -10.74 16.73
CA THR A 153 14.20 -11.77 17.72
C THR A 153 15.71 -11.88 17.88
N CYS A 154 16.18 -12.11 19.09
CA CYS A 154 17.59 -12.36 19.40
C CYS A 154 17.70 -13.65 20.21
N TYR A 155 18.15 -14.73 19.57
CA TYR A 155 18.25 -16.05 20.22
C TYR A 155 19.51 -16.15 21.08
N SER A 156 20.57 -15.48 20.66
CA SER A 156 21.87 -15.46 21.33
C SER A 156 21.95 -14.47 22.51
N CYS A 157 20.96 -13.59 22.68
CA CYS A 157 20.93 -12.61 23.77
C CYS A 157 20.88 -13.26 25.16
N GLU A 158 20.37 -14.49 25.29
CA GLU A 158 20.35 -15.22 26.57
C GLU A 158 21.76 -15.62 27.03
N LEU A 159 22.67 -15.86 26.09
CA LEU A 159 24.06 -16.26 26.37
C LEU A 159 24.84 -15.17 27.10
N CYS A 160 24.50 -13.91 26.83
CA CYS A 160 25.11 -12.73 27.44
C CYS A 160 24.74 -12.52 28.92
N GLN A 161 23.74 -13.23 29.43
CA GLN A 161 23.33 -13.16 30.83
C GLN A 161 24.01 -14.20 31.72
N GLN A 162 24.63 -15.23 31.11
CA GLN A 162 25.18 -16.38 31.81
C GLN A 162 26.71 -16.37 31.78
N ASP A 163 27.28 -16.67 30.60
CA ASP A 163 28.67 -17.14 30.49
C ASP A 163 29.54 -16.31 29.53
N LEU A 164 28.96 -15.28 28.87
CA LEU A 164 29.64 -14.53 27.82
C LEU A 164 29.57 -13.01 28.07
N GLU A 165 30.71 -12.35 28.01
CA GLU A 165 30.77 -10.88 28.09
C GLU A 165 30.44 -10.26 26.73
N CYS A 166 29.23 -9.73 26.60
CA CYS A 166 28.74 -9.16 25.36
C CYS A 166 28.84 -7.62 25.30
N PRO A 167 29.12 -7.04 24.12
CA PRO A 167 29.11 -5.60 23.91
C PRO A 167 27.75 -4.99 24.24
N LYS A 168 27.73 -3.99 25.13
CA LYS A 168 26.51 -3.26 25.51
C LYS A 168 26.25 -2.03 24.62
N ASN A 169 27.28 -1.52 23.96
CA ASN A 169 27.17 -0.35 23.09
C ASN A 169 26.84 -0.79 21.66
N PHE A 170 25.55 -0.86 21.36
CA PHE A 170 25.09 -1.26 20.04
C PHE A 170 25.47 -0.25 18.95
N SER A 171 25.51 1.05 19.23
CA SER A 171 25.89 2.06 18.24
C SER A 171 27.34 1.88 17.75
N GLU A 172 28.25 1.51 18.65
CA GLU A 172 29.63 1.19 18.28
C GLU A 172 29.73 -0.13 17.50
N LEU A 173 28.92 -1.12 17.86
CA LEU A 173 28.87 -2.38 17.13
C LEU A 173 28.37 -2.16 15.69
N LEU A 174 27.30 -1.39 15.52
CA LEU A 174 26.73 -1.08 14.21
C LEU A 174 27.71 -0.34 13.31
N SER A 175 28.47 0.63 13.84
CA SER A 175 29.44 1.39 13.04
C SER A 175 30.62 0.54 12.54
N LYS A 176 30.91 -0.59 13.20
CA LYS A 176 31.95 -1.54 12.79
C LYS A 176 31.44 -2.59 11.79
N PHE A 177 30.23 -3.09 12.01
CA PHE A 177 29.70 -4.24 11.26
C PHE A 177 28.83 -3.86 10.05
N ARG A 178 28.14 -2.71 10.08
CA ARG A 178 27.31 -2.26 8.96
C ARG A 178 28.13 -1.55 7.89
N SER A 179 27.81 -1.81 6.63
CA SER A 179 28.46 -1.19 5.48
C SER A 179 27.96 0.23 5.23
N VAL A 180 28.89 1.09 4.82
CA VAL A 180 28.56 2.43 4.30
C VAL A 180 28.13 2.35 2.83
N CYS A 181 27.44 3.38 2.32
CA CYS A 181 26.93 3.42 0.93
C CYS A 181 27.99 3.06 -0.12
N SER A 182 29.22 3.59 0.01
CA SER A 182 30.29 3.37 -0.97
C SER A 182 30.73 1.91 -1.10
N ASN A 183 30.46 1.10 -0.08
CA ASN A 183 30.79 -0.32 -0.04
C ASN A 183 29.61 -1.20 -0.47
N MET A 184 28.45 -0.59 -0.74
CA MET A 184 27.23 -1.31 -1.11
C MET A 184 26.79 -1.00 -2.54
N ILE A 185 26.88 0.27 -2.97
CA ILE A 185 26.30 0.78 -4.21
C ILE A 185 27.39 1.49 -5.02
N THR A 186 27.54 1.11 -6.29
CA THR A 186 28.44 1.75 -7.26
C THR A 186 27.78 1.88 -8.63
N ASN A 187 28.42 2.60 -9.56
CA ASN A 187 28.04 2.71 -10.97
C ASN A 187 26.57 3.10 -11.20
N CYS A 188 26.14 4.20 -10.56
CA CYS A 188 24.77 4.66 -10.67
C CYS A 188 24.53 5.50 -11.92
N THR A 189 23.47 5.16 -12.66
CA THR A 189 23.02 5.91 -13.83
C THR A 189 21.52 6.19 -13.76
N TRP A 190 21.13 7.37 -14.23
CA TRP A 190 19.73 7.74 -14.41
C TRP A 190 19.52 8.16 -15.86
N ASN A 191 18.70 7.42 -16.59
CA ASN A 191 18.48 7.59 -18.03
C ASN A 191 19.79 7.63 -18.84
N GLY A 192 20.77 6.79 -18.44
CA GLY A 192 22.10 6.73 -19.06
C GLY A 192 23.07 7.84 -18.65
N ILE A 193 22.66 8.74 -17.75
CA ILE A 193 23.54 9.78 -17.20
C ILE A 193 24.10 9.29 -15.87
N GLU A 194 25.43 9.16 -15.81
CA GLU A 194 26.15 8.78 -14.59
C GLU A 194 26.03 9.84 -13.50
N PHE A 195 25.91 9.37 -12.25
CA PHE A 195 25.93 10.22 -11.07
C PHE A 195 26.60 9.52 -9.89
N ASP A 196 27.01 10.32 -8.90
CA ASP A 196 27.59 9.81 -7.67
C ASP A 196 26.50 9.16 -6.80
N CYS A 197 26.58 7.83 -6.67
CA CYS A 197 25.63 7.01 -5.93
C CYS A 197 25.34 7.58 -4.55
N CYS A 198 26.37 7.86 -3.75
CA CYS A 198 26.21 8.21 -2.34
C CYS A 198 25.88 9.69 -2.11
N LYS A 199 25.79 10.50 -3.19
CA LYS A 199 25.17 11.82 -3.14
C LYS A 199 23.65 11.78 -3.34
N MET A 200 23.12 10.69 -3.91
CA MET A 200 21.71 10.53 -4.24
C MET A 200 21.02 9.45 -3.39
N PHE A 201 21.71 8.36 -3.08
CA PHE A 201 21.34 7.34 -2.11
C PHE A 201 21.74 7.82 -0.73
N LEU A 202 20.81 8.51 -0.06
CA LEU A 202 21.05 9.17 1.21
C LEU A 202 20.60 8.27 2.37
N PRO A 203 21.24 8.37 3.55
CA PRO A 203 20.89 7.54 4.69
C PRO A 203 19.45 7.80 5.16
N LEU A 204 18.75 6.71 5.47
CA LEU A 204 17.41 6.67 6.03
C LEU A 204 17.42 5.71 7.22
N GLU A 205 17.01 6.21 8.39
CA GLU A 205 16.80 5.39 9.58
C GLU A 205 15.51 4.59 9.43
N THR A 206 15.59 3.27 9.53
CA THR A 206 14.45 2.34 9.38
C THR A 206 14.44 1.33 10.52
N GLU A 207 13.35 0.56 10.68
CA GLU A 207 13.30 -0.52 11.67
C GLU A 207 14.30 -1.67 11.42
N PHE A 208 14.98 -1.67 10.27
CA PHE A 208 16.04 -2.63 9.92
C PHE A 208 17.46 -2.05 10.09
N GLY A 209 17.56 -0.83 10.61
CA GLY A 209 18.78 -0.02 10.73
C GLY A 209 18.92 1.02 9.63
N THR A 210 20.11 1.59 9.50
CA THR A 210 20.42 2.60 8.48
C THR A 210 20.46 1.95 7.10
N CYS A 211 19.55 2.38 6.22
CA CYS A 211 19.52 1.99 4.81
C CYS A 211 19.79 3.21 3.93
N TYR A 212 20.02 3.00 2.64
CA TYR A 212 20.28 4.09 1.70
C TYR A 212 19.16 4.22 0.68
N THR A 213 18.55 5.39 0.62
CA THR A 213 17.35 5.63 -0.18
C THR A 213 17.59 6.73 -1.20
N ILE A 214 17.17 6.48 -2.43
CA ILE A 214 17.09 7.50 -3.48
C ILE A 214 15.63 7.93 -3.66
N ASN A 215 15.44 9.21 -4.00
CA ASN A 215 14.14 9.81 -4.30
C ASN A 215 13.11 9.71 -3.16
N SER A 216 13.56 9.88 -1.92
CA SER A 216 12.71 9.96 -0.74
C SER A 216 12.83 11.33 -0.08
N ILE A 217 11.73 11.86 0.44
CA ILE A 217 11.71 13.10 1.23
C ILE A 217 12.15 12.85 2.68
N ASN A 218 12.17 11.59 3.13
CA ASN A 218 12.44 11.25 4.52
C ASN A 218 13.94 11.13 4.86
N THR A 219 14.83 11.31 3.87
CA THR A 219 16.29 11.22 4.07
C THR A 219 16.84 12.50 4.72
N LYS A 220 17.92 12.36 5.49
CA LYS A 220 18.66 13.49 6.05
C LYS A 220 20.15 13.36 5.70
N PRO A 221 20.70 14.22 4.83
CA PRO A 221 20.08 15.39 4.19
C PRO A 221 18.95 15.02 3.21
N SER A 222 18.07 15.97 2.89
CA SER A 222 17.02 15.78 1.89
C SER A 222 17.63 15.69 0.50
N ALA A 223 17.07 14.83 -0.36
CA ALA A 223 17.57 14.65 -1.72
C ALA A 223 17.54 15.99 -2.50
N SER A 224 18.70 16.38 -3.06
CA SER A 224 18.82 17.63 -3.82
C SER A 224 18.05 17.61 -5.14
N ARG A 225 17.72 16.43 -5.68
CA ARG A 225 17.07 16.24 -6.98
C ARG A 225 15.99 15.17 -6.89
N VAL A 226 14.81 15.49 -7.38
CA VAL A 226 13.69 14.56 -7.53
C VAL A 226 13.82 13.89 -8.90
N LEU A 227 13.76 12.56 -8.91
CA LEU A 227 13.75 11.78 -10.15
C LEU A 227 12.32 11.76 -10.71
N VAL A 228 12.17 12.23 -11.94
CA VAL A 228 10.85 12.39 -12.57
C VAL A 228 10.84 11.77 -13.96
N SER A 229 9.77 11.05 -14.25
CA SER A 229 9.50 10.46 -15.56
C SER A 229 8.35 11.22 -16.22
N ASN A 230 8.48 11.50 -17.52
CA ASN A 230 7.45 12.17 -18.29
C ASN A 230 7.54 11.77 -19.77
N ARG A 231 6.58 12.22 -20.57
CA ARG A 231 6.53 11.90 -22.01
C ARG A 231 7.78 12.34 -22.79
N LYS A 232 8.50 13.39 -22.37
CA LYS A 232 9.71 13.88 -23.05
C LYS A 232 10.94 13.07 -22.68
N THR A 233 11.11 12.74 -21.40
CA THR A 233 12.24 11.95 -20.89
C THR A 233 12.06 10.46 -21.15
N GLY A 234 10.82 10.02 -21.37
CA GLY A 234 10.49 8.61 -21.52
C GLY A 234 10.33 7.91 -20.16
N PRO A 235 10.23 6.57 -20.15
CA PRO A 235 10.24 5.82 -18.91
C PRO A 235 11.58 6.03 -18.19
N GLY A 236 11.52 6.40 -16.91
CA GLY A 236 12.72 6.50 -16.08
C GLY A 236 13.44 5.16 -15.97
N ARG A 237 14.77 5.18 -16.16
CA ARG A 237 15.66 4.03 -16.02
C ARG A 237 16.71 4.35 -14.98
N LEU A 238 16.62 3.70 -13.82
CA LEU A 238 17.62 3.73 -12.77
C LEU A 238 18.45 2.47 -12.87
N GLU A 239 19.77 2.64 -12.98
CA GLU A 239 20.72 1.52 -12.95
C GLU A 239 21.77 1.76 -11.90
N PHE A 240 22.16 0.70 -11.19
CA PHE A 240 23.28 0.72 -10.26
C PHE A 240 23.82 -0.69 -10.05
N ALA A 241 25.08 -0.74 -9.64
CA ALA A 241 25.78 -1.93 -9.25
C ALA A 241 25.82 -2.09 -7.74
N LEU A 242 25.81 -3.35 -7.32
CA LEU A 242 25.87 -3.76 -5.93
C LEU A 242 27.21 -4.45 -5.67
N LEU A 243 27.79 -4.20 -4.50
CA LEU A 243 29.05 -4.81 -4.08
C LEU A 243 28.86 -5.91 -3.03
N GLU A 244 27.65 -6.01 -2.46
CA GLU A 244 27.27 -7.00 -1.44
C GLU A 244 25.83 -7.47 -1.68
N ASP A 245 25.42 -8.53 -0.98
CA ASP A 245 24.03 -8.94 -0.91
C ASP A 245 23.20 -7.83 -0.24
N VAL A 246 22.06 -7.48 -0.84
CA VAL A 246 21.19 -6.42 -0.33
C VAL A 246 19.71 -6.77 -0.47
N GLN A 247 18.90 -6.06 0.29
CA GLN A 247 17.45 -6.05 0.17
C GLN A 247 16.98 -4.69 -0.34
N ILE A 248 16.26 -4.73 -1.45
CA ILE A 248 15.69 -3.57 -2.12
C ILE A 248 14.22 -3.44 -1.72
N PHE A 249 13.84 -2.26 -1.27
CA PHE A 249 12.46 -1.88 -0.99
C PHE A 249 12.01 -0.80 -1.97
N ILE A 250 10.81 -0.97 -2.52
CA ILE A 250 10.21 -0.07 -3.50
C ILE A 250 9.00 0.57 -2.84
N HIS A 251 9.01 1.89 -2.68
CA HIS A 251 7.94 2.60 -2.00
C HIS A 251 7.72 3.99 -2.62
N PRO A 252 6.57 4.62 -2.39
CA PRO A 252 6.37 6.03 -2.73
C PRO A 252 7.42 6.95 -2.09
N SER A 253 7.68 8.11 -2.69
CA SER A 253 8.74 9.04 -2.23
C SER A 253 8.50 9.62 -0.84
N ASN A 254 7.26 9.59 -0.35
CA ASN A 254 6.84 10.04 0.98
C ASN A 254 6.75 8.91 2.03
N GLU A 255 6.90 7.66 1.61
CA GLU A 255 6.86 6.49 2.50
C GLU A 255 8.27 6.03 2.90
N VAL A 256 8.30 5.05 3.79
CA VAL A 256 9.51 4.40 4.30
C VAL A 256 9.33 2.88 4.34
N PRO A 257 10.41 2.10 4.17
CA PRO A 257 10.33 0.65 4.31
C PRO A 257 9.85 0.23 5.70
N HIS A 258 9.03 -0.82 5.75
CA HIS A 258 8.53 -1.38 7.00
C HIS A 258 8.34 -2.91 6.92
N ALA A 259 8.23 -3.57 8.07
CA ALA A 259 8.23 -5.03 8.24
C ALA A 259 7.10 -5.73 7.51
N PHE A 260 5.94 -5.07 7.39
CA PHE A 260 4.73 -5.61 6.78
C PHE A 260 4.58 -5.28 5.29
N GLN A 261 5.63 -4.76 4.66
CA GLN A 261 5.60 -4.44 3.24
C GLN A 261 5.45 -5.71 2.38
N ASP A 262 4.66 -5.59 1.31
CA ASP A 262 4.41 -6.68 0.38
C ASP A 262 5.69 -7.25 -0.23
N ARG A 263 5.72 -8.59 -0.41
CA ARG A 263 6.87 -9.30 -0.99
C ARG A 263 7.21 -8.85 -2.40
N GLU A 264 6.26 -8.32 -3.16
CA GLU A 264 6.53 -7.82 -4.52
C GLU A 264 7.36 -6.53 -4.46
N LEU A 265 7.14 -5.70 -3.44
CA LEU A 265 7.83 -4.43 -3.21
C LEU A 265 9.12 -4.60 -2.39
N LYS A 266 9.47 -5.84 -2.01
CA LYS A 266 10.65 -6.21 -1.24
C LYS A 266 11.42 -7.31 -1.96
N GLN A 267 12.57 -6.98 -2.53
CA GLN A 267 13.37 -7.92 -3.33
C GLN A 267 14.76 -8.10 -2.73
N THR A 268 15.15 -9.34 -2.42
CA THR A 268 16.54 -9.64 -2.09
C THR A 268 17.33 -9.84 -3.39
N VAL A 269 18.45 -9.15 -3.53
CA VAL A 269 19.37 -9.26 -4.66
C VAL A 269 20.70 -9.79 -4.13
N LEU A 270 21.10 -10.96 -4.64
CA LEU A 270 22.36 -11.58 -4.28
C LEU A 270 23.48 -11.04 -5.16
N TRP A 271 24.67 -10.92 -4.59
CA TRP A 271 25.88 -10.58 -5.29
C TRP A 271 26.16 -11.59 -6.41
N GLY A 272 26.59 -11.11 -7.56
CA GLY A 272 26.75 -11.91 -8.78
C GLY A 272 25.47 -12.10 -9.61
N SER A 273 24.30 -11.66 -9.14
CA SER A 273 23.03 -11.75 -9.90
C SER A 273 22.62 -10.45 -10.60
N LYS A 274 22.03 -10.57 -11.80
CA LYS A 274 21.40 -9.46 -12.52
C LYS A 274 19.90 -9.44 -12.21
N LYS A 275 19.37 -8.32 -11.75
CA LYS A 275 17.95 -8.16 -11.41
C LYS A 275 17.33 -7.02 -12.22
N GLU A 276 16.33 -7.36 -13.00
CA GLU A 276 15.50 -6.40 -13.73
C GLU A 276 14.12 -6.32 -13.08
N ILE A 277 13.67 -5.10 -12.75
CA ILE A 277 12.39 -4.87 -12.10
C ILE A 277 11.61 -3.86 -12.93
N ILE A 278 10.43 -4.26 -13.39
CA ILE A 278 9.55 -3.40 -14.18
C ILE A 278 8.48 -2.81 -13.27
N LEU A 279 8.41 -1.50 -13.17
CA LEU A 279 7.48 -0.76 -12.32
C LEU A 279 6.39 -0.08 -13.13
N LYS A 280 5.17 -0.11 -12.58
CA LYS A 280 4.03 0.69 -13.01
C LYS A 280 3.52 1.44 -11.80
N THR A 281 3.45 2.76 -11.92
CA THR A 281 2.90 3.64 -10.89
C THR A 281 1.53 4.12 -11.36
N ASP A 282 0.57 4.05 -10.46
CA ASP A 282 -0.78 4.57 -10.66
C ASP A 282 -0.99 5.71 -9.66
N ASP A 283 -1.01 6.94 -10.16
CA ASP A 283 -1.16 8.13 -9.33
C ASP A 283 -2.65 8.32 -8.99
N ILE A 284 -2.96 8.40 -7.70
CA ILE A 284 -4.30 8.73 -7.22
C ILE A 284 -4.35 10.24 -7.02
N ILE A 285 -5.02 10.93 -7.94
CA ILE A 285 -5.23 12.38 -7.87
C ILE A 285 -6.61 12.63 -7.27
N ASP A 286 -6.63 13.27 -6.11
CA ASP A 286 -7.86 13.83 -5.56
C ASP A 286 -7.99 15.30 -6.04
N PRO A 287 -8.91 15.59 -6.98
CA PRO A 287 -9.08 16.95 -7.51
C PRO A 287 -9.58 17.92 -6.43
N GLU A 288 -10.20 17.42 -5.37
CA GLU A 288 -10.64 18.19 -4.22
C GLU A 288 -9.62 17.93 -3.09
N LYS A 289 -8.57 18.76 -2.99
CA LYS A 289 -7.55 18.71 -1.91
C LYS A 289 -8.10 18.84 -0.47
N SER A 290 -9.38 18.62 -0.25
CA SER A 290 -10.07 18.53 1.02
C SER A 290 -10.38 17.08 1.32
N SER A 291 -9.55 16.47 2.17
CA SER A 291 -10.01 15.48 3.14
C SER A 291 -11.13 14.58 2.65
N VAL A 292 -10.81 13.57 1.83
CA VAL A 292 -11.52 12.31 1.99
C VAL A 292 -11.14 11.80 3.37
N SER A 293 -11.79 12.39 4.38
CA SER A 293 -11.90 11.84 5.70
C SER A 293 -12.52 10.49 5.45
N CYS A 294 -11.70 9.43 5.36
CA CYS A 294 -12.14 8.05 5.43
C CYS A 294 -13.32 8.01 6.38
N PHE A 295 -14.47 7.59 5.87
CA PHE A 295 -15.76 7.59 6.55
C PHE A 295 -15.60 7.62 8.06
N LYS A 296 -15.95 8.75 8.68
CA LYS A 296 -16.03 8.85 10.14
C LYS A 296 -17.02 7.77 10.57
N PRO A 297 -16.61 6.68 11.24
CA PRO A 297 -17.57 5.83 11.91
C PRO A 297 -18.13 6.71 13.04
N LYS A 298 -19.37 7.16 12.89
CA LYS A 298 -20.18 7.93 13.85
C LYS A 298 -19.40 8.42 15.10
N GLY A 299 -19.00 9.70 15.09
CA GLY A 299 -18.85 10.46 16.33
C GLY A 299 -17.46 10.60 16.95
N LYS A 300 -16.35 10.29 16.27
CA LYS A 300 -15.03 10.78 16.70
C LYS A 300 -14.29 11.46 15.56
N HIS A 301 -13.95 12.73 15.78
CA HIS A 301 -12.78 13.33 15.12
C HIS A 301 -11.56 12.55 15.62
N ILE A 302 -11.23 11.44 14.96
CA ILE A 302 -9.90 10.88 15.07
C ILE A 302 -9.05 11.88 14.29
N ASN A 303 -8.27 12.70 14.99
CA ASN A 303 -7.14 13.35 14.38
C ASN A 303 -6.28 12.22 13.79
N LEU A 304 -6.40 11.99 12.48
CA LEU A 304 -5.61 10.98 11.75
C LEU A 304 -4.11 11.28 11.83
N PHE A 305 -3.75 12.49 12.27
CA PHE A 305 -2.41 12.88 12.65
C PHE A 305 -2.28 12.75 14.16
N PRO A 306 -1.65 11.68 14.69
CA PRO A 306 -1.23 11.66 16.08
C PRO A 306 -0.22 12.81 16.28
N THR A 307 -0.70 13.91 16.84
CA THR A 307 0.14 15.04 17.21
C THR A 307 1.16 14.57 18.25
N GLY A 308 2.46 14.60 17.90
CA GLY A 308 3.55 14.33 18.84
C GLY A 308 4.51 13.19 18.49
N PHE A 309 4.30 12.46 17.39
CA PHE A 309 5.21 11.38 16.93
C PHE A 309 5.75 11.66 15.52
N ASN A 310 6.55 12.72 15.39
CA ASN A 310 7.26 13.03 14.13
C ASN A 310 8.52 12.17 14.03
N LEU A 311 8.37 10.95 13.52
CA LEU A 311 9.49 10.04 13.20
C LEU A 311 10.18 10.45 11.91
N TYR A 312 9.39 10.85 10.92
CA TYR A 312 9.81 11.21 9.56
C TYR A 312 9.19 12.54 9.15
N GLU A 313 9.59 13.07 7.98
CA GLU A 313 9.12 14.37 7.49
C GLU A 313 7.65 14.34 7.04
N ALA A 314 7.22 13.24 6.43
CA ALA A 314 5.83 13.05 6.01
C ALA A 314 5.12 11.96 6.83
N TYR A 315 3.83 12.18 7.07
CA TYR A 315 2.94 11.19 7.65
C TYR A 315 2.25 10.38 6.56
N THR A 316 2.45 9.06 6.58
CA THR A 316 1.91 8.07 5.65
C THR A 316 1.53 6.78 6.37
N ALA A 317 0.89 5.84 5.66
CA ALA A 317 0.53 4.54 6.20
C ALA A 317 1.75 3.78 6.75
N SER A 318 2.88 3.81 6.05
CA SER A 318 4.13 3.18 6.51
C SER A 318 4.65 3.79 7.81
N THR A 319 4.64 5.13 7.93
CA THR A 319 5.10 5.80 9.16
C THR A 319 4.17 5.53 10.34
N CYS A 320 2.86 5.39 10.08
CA CYS A 320 1.87 5.01 11.09
C CYS A 320 2.10 3.57 11.57
N ALA A 321 2.41 2.64 10.67
CA ALA A 321 2.74 1.26 11.02
C ALA A 321 3.98 1.18 11.94
N ILE A 322 5.05 1.92 11.63
CA ILE A 322 6.26 1.98 12.47
C ILE A 322 5.94 2.62 13.83
N ALA A 323 5.18 3.72 13.85
CA ALA A 323 4.77 4.36 15.10
C ALA A 323 3.94 3.42 15.98
N CYS A 324 3.04 2.63 15.37
CA CYS A 324 2.27 1.61 16.06
C CYS A 324 3.18 0.51 16.64
N HIS A 325 4.19 0.08 15.88
CA HIS A 325 5.18 -0.89 16.34
C HIS A 325 5.97 -0.37 17.55
N ILE A 326 6.44 0.88 17.49
CA ILE A 326 7.11 1.55 18.62
C ILE A 326 6.20 1.64 19.84
N GLN A 327 4.94 2.05 19.66
CA GLN A 327 3.98 2.15 20.76
C GLN A 327 3.72 0.79 21.41
N ALA A 328 3.61 -0.28 20.61
CA ALA A 328 3.45 -1.64 21.13
C ALA A 328 4.69 -2.07 21.94
N GLN A 329 5.90 -1.83 21.44
CA GLN A 329 7.13 -2.14 22.16
C GLN A 329 7.22 -1.38 23.49
N ILE A 330 6.92 -0.08 23.50
CA ILE A 330 6.88 0.72 24.74
C ILE A 330 5.80 0.21 25.69
N TYR A 331 4.61 -0.13 25.18
CA TYR A 331 3.49 -0.58 26.02
C TYR A 331 3.78 -1.92 26.71
N TYR A 332 4.34 -2.90 26.00
CA TYR A 332 4.59 -4.23 26.53
C TYR A 332 5.95 -4.37 27.22
N CYS A 333 6.98 -3.67 26.75
CA CYS A 333 8.37 -3.86 27.17
C CYS A 333 9.00 -2.62 27.81
N ASN A 334 8.33 -1.46 27.81
CA ASN A 334 8.84 -0.18 28.31
C ASN A 334 10.16 0.29 27.63
N CYS A 335 10.48 -0.28 26.47
CA CYS A 335 11.66 0.06 25.68
C CYS A 335 11.37 -0.18 24.19
N THR A 336 12.27 0.30 23.34
CA THR A 336 12.29 0.00 21.90
C THR A 336 13.62 -0.65 21.56
N HIS A 337 13.68 -1.46 20.49
CA HIS A 337 14.98 -1.98 20.04
C HIS A 337 15.82 -0.88 19.37
N HIS A 338 17.11 -1.12 19.25
CA HIS A 338 18.15 -0.14 18.87
C HIS A 338 18.08 0.38 17.44
N PHE A 339 17.26 -0.21 16.57
CA PHE A 339 17.03 0.31 15.21
C PHE A 339 15.78 1.18 15.10
N MET A 340 14.95 1.25 16.13
CA MET A 340 13.74 2.05 16.03
C MET A 340 14.09 3.53 15.85
N PRO A 341 13.50 4.20 14.85
CA PRO A 341 13.78 5.61 14.61
C PRO A 341 13.34 6.42 15.83
N HIS A 342 14.19 7.34 16.26
CA HIS A 342 13.89 8.25 17.36
C HIS A 342 13.05 9.43 16.86
N SER A 343 12.11 9.91 17.69
CA SER A 343 11.35 11.12 17.37
C SER A 343 12.28 12.33 17.28
N VAL A 344 12.06 13.18 16.26
CA VAL A 344 12.83 14.42 16.07
C VAL A 344 12.66 15.37 17.28
N ASP A 345 11.54 15.26 17.99
CA ASP A 345 11.30 15.88 19.30
C ASP A 345 11.27 14.80 20.39
N SER A 346 12.43 14.52 20.99
CA SER A 346 12.61 13.55 22.07
C SER A 346 11.99 13.97 23.42
N LYS A 347 11.19 15.05 23.46
CA LYS A 347 10.45 15.50 24.65
C LYS A 347 9.10 14.81 24.87
N CYS A 348 8.55 14.09 23.88
CA CYS A 348 7.19 13.54 23.98
C CYS A 348 7.07 12.12 24.55
N ILE A 349 8.18 11.41 24.82
CA ILE A 349 8.12 10.04 25.39
C ILE A 349 7.48 10.04 26.80
N TYR A 350 7.53 11.16 27.53
CA TYR A 350 7.00 11.24 28.90
C TYR A 350 5.49 11.52 29.03
N LEU A 351 4.76 11.89 27.96
CA LEU A 351 3.37 12.34 28.09
C LEU A 351 2.31 11.24 27.88
N MET A 352 2.69 10.06 27.40
CA MET A 352 1.73 9.00 27.04
C MET A 352 1.45 8.01 28.18
N SER A 353 2.07 8.14 29.35
CA SER A 353 1.79 7.25 30.51
C SER A 353 0.40 7.48 31.14
N GLN A 354 -0.47 8.32 30.56
CA GLN A 354 -1.75 8.74 31.15
C GLN A 354 -2.99 8.57 30.25
N GLN A 355 -2.88 8.05 29.02
CA GLN A 355 -4.08 7.74 28.23
C GLN A 355 -4.30 6.24 28.08
N GLN A 356 -5.16 5.69 28.94
CA GLN A 356 -5.74 4.37 28.82
C GLN A 356 -6.46 4.23 27.47
N ILE A 357 -5.90 3.43 26.57
CA ILE A 357 -6.61 2.93 25.39
C ILE A 357 -7.26 1.60 25.77
N LYS A 358 -8.58 1.62 25.98
CA LYS A 358 -9.40 0.40 26.05
C LYS A 358 -9.50 -0.21 24.65
N VAL A 359 -8.81 -1.32 24.44
CA VAL A 359 -8.98 -2.18 23.26
C VAL A 359 -10.27 -3.00 23.44
N LEU A 360 -11.29 -2.70 22.64
CA LEU A 360 -12.47 -3.53 22.50
C LEU A 360 -12.18 -4.63 21.48
N TYR A 361 -12.04 -5.87 21.96
CA TYR A 361 -12.03 -7.05 21.10
C TYR A 361 -13.44 -7.31 20.57
N TYR A 362 -13.61 -7.28 19.25
CA TYR A 362 -14.70 -7.99 18.57
C TYR A 362 -14.12 -9.28 18.00
N ILE A 363 -14.47 -10.39 18.64
CA ILE A 363 -14.30 -11.74 18.10
C ILE A 363 -15.46 -11.94 17.13
N ALA A 364 -15.15 -12.27 15.87
CA ALA A 364 -16.12 -12.75 14.89
C ALA A 364 -16.38 -14.24 15.09
#